data_AF-G5SQ32-F1
#
_entry.id   AF-G5SQ32-F1
#
_cell.length_a   1.000
_cell.length_b   1.000
_cell.length_c   1.000
_cell.angle_alpha   90.00
_cell.angle_beta   90.00
_cell.angle_gamma   90.00
#
_symmetry.space_group_name_H-M   'P 1'
#
loop_
_entity.id
_entity.type
_entity.pdbx_description
1 polymer ?
#
loop_
_entity_poly.entity_id
_entity_poly.type
_entity_poly.pdbx_seq_one_letter_code
_entity_poly.pdbx_strand_id
1 'polypeptide(L)'
;MDALSERNRHTGISAMRVFANHIYEYKKGVRRMILFTVNDRYVGEAVKRLKAEDIDFELQEVGNGRTNVFFGRSECIEVVRRMITRPLQQLSPEEDFILGALLGYDICMQCERFCKRTACTQKVS
;
A
#
# COMPACT_ATOMS: atom_id res chain seq x y z
N MET A 1 -10.45 -32.42 3.54
CA MET A 1 -9.52 -31.46 2.91
C MET A 1 -10.35 -30.72 1.90
N ASP A 2 -10.75 -29.49 2.22
CA ASP A 2 -11.97 -28.94 1.64
C ASP A 2 -11.64 -27.97 0.50
N ALA A 3 -12.52 -27.89 -0.50
CA ALA A 3 -12.34 -27.07 -1.71
C ALA A 3 -12.10 -25.57 -1.44
N LEU A 4 -12.47 -25.07 -0.25
CA LEU A 4 -12.14 -23.73 0.23
C LEU A 4 -10.65 -23.57 0.57
N SER A 5 -10.01 -24.62 1.08
CA SER A 5 -8.56 -24.66 1.36
C SER A 5 -7.74 -24.68 0.07
N GLU A 6 -8.21 -25.35 -0.98
CA GLU A 6 -7.52 -25.40 -2.27
C GLU A 6 -7.68 -24.11 -3.08
N ARG A 7 -8.89 -23.54 -3.13
CA ARG A 7 -9.10 -22.20 -3.71
C ARG A 7 -8.29 -21.14 -2.99
N ASN A 8 -8.22 -21.21 -1.65
CA ASN A 8 -7.39 -20.31 -0.85
C ASN A 8 -5.87 -20.49 -1.09
N ARG A 9 -5.40 -21.72 -1.33
CA ARG A 9 -3.99 -21.94 -1.70
C ARG A 9 -3.66 -21.34 -3.06
N HIS A 10 -4.52 -21.52 -4.05
CA HIS A 10 -4.32 -20.96 -5.40
C HIS A 10 -4.31 -19.43 -5.42
N THR A 11 -5.21 -18.77 -4.68
CA THR A 11 -5.24 -17.30 -4.56
C THR A 11 -4.05 -16.74 -3.77
N GLY A 12 -3.48 -17.53 -2.86
CA GLY A 12 -2.23 -17.19 -2.17
C GLY A 12 -1.00 -17.16 -3.07
N ILE A 13 -0.86 -18.20 -3.89
CA ILE A 13 0.25 -18.34 -4.83
C ILE A 13 0.23 -17.18 -5.84
N SER A 14 -0.95 -16.77 -6.31
CA SER A 14 -1.08 -15.63 -7.21
C SER A 14 -0.75 -14.30 -6.51
N ALA A 15 -1.23 -14.09 -5.28
CA ALA A 15 -0.94 -12.87 -4.52
C ALA A 15 0.56 -12.69 -4.24
N MET A 16 1.26 -13.74 -3.82
CA MET A 16 2.70 -13.68 -3.55
C MET A 16 3.55 -13.57 -4.83
N ARG A 17 3.03 -14.03 -5.97
CA ARG A 17 3.67 -13.77 -7.28
C ARG A 17 3.54 -12.32 -7.69
N VAL A 18 2.38 -11.70 -7.47
CA VAL A 18 2.20 -10.24 -7.66
C VAL A 18 3.10 -9.45 -6.73
N PHE A 19 3.21 -9.86 -5.46
CA PHE A 19 4.11 -9.23 -4.50
C PHE A 19 5.59 -9.29 -4.95
N ALA A 20 6.04 -10.43 -5.47
CA ALA A 20 7.38 -10.57 -6.04
C ALA A 20 7.61 -9.62 -7.23
N ASN A 21 6.60 -9.46 -8.10
CA ASN A 21 6.68 -8.51 -9.20
C ASN A 21 6.82 -7.07 -8.68
N HIS A 22 6.11 -6.69 -7.63
CA HIS A 22 6.27 -5.37 -7.04
C HIS A 22 7.66 -5.13 -6.43
N ILE A 23 8.26 -6.15 -5.78
CA ILE A 23 9.67 -6.05 -5.35
C ILE A 23 10.58 -5.81 -6.56
N TYR A 24 10.36 -6.52 -7.67
CA TYR A 24 11.13 -6.30 -8.89
C TYR A 24 10.96 -4.88 -9.47
N GLU A 25 9.74 -4.37 -9.54
CA GLU A 25 9.45 -2.99 -9.97
C GLU A 25 10.16 -1.94 -9.11
N TYR A 26 10.14 -2.13 -7.78
CA TYR A 26 10.89 -1.29 -6.85
C TYR A 26 12.39 -1.34 -7.13
N LYS A 27 12.98 -2.54 -7.24
CA LYS A 27 14.42 -2.72 -7.50
C LYS A 27 14.85 -2.15 -8.85
N LYS A 28 13.96 -2.11 -9.84
CA LYS A 28 14.20 -1.46 -11.14
C LYS A 28 13.99 0.06 -11.13
N GLY A 29 13.54 0.63 -10.01
CA GLY A 29 13.31 2.07 -9.87
C GLY A 29 12.05 2.56 -10.57
N VAL A 30 11.11 1.68 -10.92
CA VAL A 30 9.83 2.06 -11.55
C VAL A 30 8.98 2.89 -10.60
N ARG A 31 8.99 2.52 -9.30
CA ARG A 31 8.31 3.24 -8.23
C ARG A 31 9.21 3.32 -7.01
N ARG A 32 9.15 4.45 -6.29
CA ARG A 32 9.95 4.67 -5.08
C ARG A 32 9.31 4.04 -3.84
N MET A 33 7.99 3.85 -3.86
CA MET A 33 7.22 3.23 -2.81
C MET A 33 6.04 2.46 -3.42
N ILE A 34 5.66 1.35 -2.81
CA ILE A 34 4.55 0.51 -3.23
C ILE A 34 3.64 0.23 -2.04
N LEU A 35 2.32 0.24 -2.29
CA LEU A 35 1.29 -0.25 -1.38
C LEU A 35 0.74 -1.55 -1.93
N PHE A 36 0.80 -2.62 -1.14
CA PHE A 36 0.20 -3.91 -1.47
C PHE A 36 -0.69 -4.41 -0.32
N THR A 37 -1.95 -4.71 -0.61
CA THR A 37 -2.88 -5.25 0.39
C THR A 37 -2.95 -6.77 0.31
N VAL A 38 -2.54 -7.44 1.39
CA VAL A 38 -2.48 -8.90 1.47
C VAL A 38 -3.39 -9.42 2.59
N ASN A 39 -3.80 -10.70 2.51
CA ASN A 39 -4.44 -11.37 3.64
C ASN A 39 -3.40 -11.64 4.75
N ASP A 40 -3.82 -11.52 6.01
CA ASP A 40 -2.93 -11.59 7.17
C ASP A 40 -2.09 -12.87 7.22
N ARG A 41 -2.62 -13.99 6.72
CA ARG A 41 -1.90 -15.26 6.66
C ARG A 41 -0.62 -15.23 5.81
N TYR A 42 -0.48 -14.26 4.90
CA TYR A 42 0.69 -14.09 4.04
C TYR A 42 1.60 -12.94 4.48
N VAL A 43 1.23 -12.16 5.50
CA VAL A 43 2.06 -11.04 5.98
C VAL A 43 3.43 -11.52 6.43
N GLY A 44 3.49 -12.65 7.14
CA GLY A 44 4.77 -13.26 7.54
C GLY A 44 5.68 -13.59 6.37
N GLU A 45 5.13 -14.10 5.26
CA GLU A 45 5.90 -14.38 4.04
C GLU A 45 6.36 -13.08 3.35
N ALA A 46 5.47 -12.08 3.25
CA ALA A 46 5.80 -10.78 2.68
C ALA A 46 6.94 -10.09 3.45
N VAL A 47 6.84 -10.05 4.78
CA VAL A 47 7.87 -9.47 5.67
C VAL A 47 9.19 -10.24 5.54
N LYS A 48 9.16 -11.57 5.50
CA LYS A 48 10.37 -12.38 5.31
C LYS A 48 11.10 -12.02 4.02
N ARG A 49 10.36 -11.83 2.92
CA ARG A 49 10.95 -11.44 1.62
C ARG A 49 11.52 -10.03 1.67
N LEU A 50 10.79 -9.05 2.22
CA LEU A 50 11.26 -7.68 2.32
C LEU A 50 12.55 -7.56 3.15
N LYS A 51 12.62 -8.28 4.28
CA LYS A 51 13.83 -8.34 5.10
C LYS A 51 15.01 -9.01 4.37
N ALA A 52 14.76 -10.08 3.62
CA ALA A 52 15.80 -10.76 2.84
C ALA A 52 16.39 -9.88 1.74
N GLU A 53 15.59 -8.93 1.24
CA GLU A 53 15.98 -7.98 0.19
C GLU A 53 16.48 -6.63 0.74
N ASP A 54 16.54 -6.47 2.07
CA ASP A 54 16.89 -5.22 2.76
C ASP A 54 16.05 -4.01 2.32
N ILE A 55 14.73 -4.22 2.25
CA ILE A 55 13.76 -3.20 1.83
C ILE A 55 12.99 -2.71 3.05
N ASP A 56 12.98 -1.40 3.28
CA ASP A 56 12.18 -0.77 4.32
C ASP A 56 10.68 -0.89 4.06
N PHE A 57 9.92 -1.09 5.12
CA PHE A 57 8.47 -1.29 5.05
C PHE A 57 7.73 -0.81 6.29
N GLU A 58 6.42 -0.62 6.12
CA GLU A 58 5.46 -0.35 7.19
C GLU A 58 4.20 -1.20 6.99
N LEU A 59 3.64 -1.69 8.09
CA LEU A 59 2.44 -2.52 8.09
C LEU A 59 1.28 -1.74 8.69
N GLN A 60 0.13 -1.78 8.04
CA GLN A 60 -1.11 -1.21 8.57
C GLN A 60 -2.23 -2.24 8.47
N GLU A 61 -2.75 -2.66 9.62
CA GLU A 61 -3.95 -3.48 9.67
C GLU A 61 -5.16 -2.66 9.19
N VAL A 62 -5.87 -3.16 8.17
CA VAL A 62 -7.07 -2.50 7.63
C VAL A 62 -8.37 -3.11 8.18
N GLY A 63 -8.26 -4.16 9.00
CA GLY A 63 -9.39 -4.96 9.46
C GLY A 63 -9.83 -6.00 8.41
N ASN A 64 -10.76 -6.87 8.80
CA ASN A 64 -11.30 -7.94 7.95
C ASN A 64 -10.25 -8.97 7.45
N GLY A 65 -9.21 -9.23 8.24
CA GLY A 65 -8.19 -10.23 7.91
C GLY A 65 -7.23 -9.81 6.79
N ARG A 66 -7.04 -8.50 6.60
CA ARG A 66 -6.15 -7.92 5.59
C ARG A 66 -5.23 -6.88 6.20
N THR A 67 -4.04 -6.79 5.62
CA THR A 67 -2.99 -5.86 6.01
C THR A 67 -2.45 -5.15 4.77
N ASN A 68 -2.33 -3.84 4.86
CA ASN A 68 -1.57 -3.04 3.91
C ASN A 68 -0.08 -3.15 4.23
N VAL A 69 0.70 -3.51 3.22
CA VAL A 69 2.15 -3.56 3.26
C VAL A 69 2.67 -2.41 2.40
N PHE A 70 3.19 -1.38 3.04
CA PHE A 70 3.92 -0.31 2.37
C PHE A 70 5.40 -0.69 2.34
N PHE A 71 6.06 -0.61 1.20
CA PHE A 71 7.51 -0.85 1.13
C PHE A 71 8.17 0.00 0.06
N GLY A 72 9.46 0.30 0.27
CA GLY A 72 10.25 1.06 -0.68
C GLY A 72 11.37 1.85 -0.03
N ARG A 73 11.59 3.08 -0.52
CA ARG A 73 12.62 3.99 -0.01
C ARG A 73 12.36 4.38 1.43
N SER A 74 13.41 4.34 2.27
CA SER A 74 13.33 4.64 3.70
C SER A 74 12.68 5.99 3.99
N GLU A 75 13.00 7.00 3.19
CA GLU A 75 12.46 8.35 3.32
C GLU A 75 10.94 8.39 3.06
N CYS A 76 10.45 7.57 2.13
CA CYS A 76 9.02 7.44 1.85
C CYS A 76 8.30 6.67 2.97
N ILE A 77 8.91 5.60 3.47
CA ILE A 77 8.34 4.79 4.55
C ILE A 77 8.26 5.56 5.87
N GLU A 78 9.23 6.42 6.16
CA GLU A 78 9.18 7.29 7.33
C GLU A 78 8.01 8.28 7.28
N VAL A 79 7.69 8.82 6.09
CA VAL A 79 6.49 9.65 5.91
C VAL A 79 5.23 8.82 6.14
N VAL A 80 5.14 7.61 5.59
CA VAL A 80 4.00 6.71 5.80
C VAL A 80 3.79 6.40 7.28
N ARG A 81 4.85 6.06 8.02
CA ARG A 81 4.80 5.77 9.46
C ARG A 81 4.16 6.90 10.27
N ARG A 82 4.51 8.14 9.94
CA ARG A 82 4.03 9.33 10.67
C ARG A 82 2.62 9.75 10.23
N MET A 83 2.33 9.61 8.94
CA MET A 83 1.11 10.14 8.32
C MET A 83 -0.05 9.16 8.39
N ILE A 84 0.20 7.86 8.20
CA ILE A 84 -0.83 6.84 8.07
C ILE A 84 -1.13 6.20 9.43
N THR A 85 -1.76 6.97 10.31
CA THR A 85 -2.17 6.55 11.66
C THR A 85 -3.63 6.09 11.74
N ARG A 86 -4.36 6.21 10.62
CA ARG A 86 -5.79 5.91 10.47
C ARG A 86 -6.07 5.20 9.15
N PRO A 87 -7.22 4.53 8.99
CA PRO A 87 -7.59 3.88 7.73
C PRO A 87 -7.50 4.84 6.55
N LEU A 88 -7.02 4.35 5.40
CA LEU A 88 -6.76 5.17 4.20
C LEU A 88 -7.98 5.98 3.72
N GLN A 89 -9.19 5.50 3.99
CA GLN A 89 -10.44 6.17 3.63
C GLN A 89 -10.69 7.46 4.44
N GLN A 90 -10.02 7.62 5.58
CA GLN A 90 -10.17 8.75 6.49
C GLN A 90 -9.04 9.78 6.36
N LEU A 91 -8.16 9.62 5.37
CA LEU A 91 -7.11 10.61 5.09
C LEU A 91 -7.73 11.92 4.60
N SER A 92 -7.19 13.02 5.08
CA SER A 92 -7.45 14.36 4.54
C SER A 92 -7.05 14.45 3.06
N PRO A 93 -7.58 15.43 2.30
CA PRO A 93 -7.15 15.68 0.94
C PRO A 93 -5.64 15.85 0.80
N GLU A 94 -4.98 16.50 1.76
CA GLU A 94 -3.54 16.73 1.81
C GLU A 94 -2.76 15.42 2.02
N GLU A 95 -3.16 14.60 2.99
CA GLU A 95 -2.53 13.30 3.25
C GLU A 95 -2.68 12.34 2.06
N ASP A 96 -3.85 12.32 1.40
CA ASP A 96 -4.10 11.53 0.18
C ASP A 96 -3.31 12.07 -1.03
N PHE A 97 -3.09 13.39 -1.10
CA PHE A 97 -2.20 14.00 -2.09
C PHE A 97 -0.77 13.46 -1.93
N ILE A 98 -0.23 13.57 -0.71
CA ILE A 98 1.13 13.12 -0.36
C ILE A 98 1.27 11.62 -0.63
N LEU A 99 0.32 10.81 -0.13
CA LEU A 99 0.34 9.36 -0.34
C LEU A 99 0.37 9.02 -1.83
N GLY A 100 -0.47 9.68 -2.64
CA GLY A 100 -0.50 9.42 -4.06
C GLY A 100 0.77 9.84 -4.80
N ALA A 101 1.38 10.96 -4.42
CA ALA A 101 2.67 11.37 -4.97
C ALA A 101 3.79 10.36 -4.62
N LEU A 102 3.81 9.85 -3.38
CA LEU A 102 4.75 8.81 -2.95
C LEU A 102 4.59 7.50 -3.73
N LEU A 103 3.35 7.14 -4.08
CA LEU A 103 3.04 5.97 -4.90
C LEU A 103 3.36 6.16 -6.40
N GLY A 104 3.77 7.37 -6.81
CA GLY A 104 4.17 7.70 -8.17
C GLY A 104 3.00 8.09 -9.09
N TYR A 105 1.87 8.53 -8.55
CA TYR A 105 0.83 9.15 -9.36
C TYR A 105 1.29 10.51 -9.90
N ASP A 106 0.78 10.84 -11.09
CA ASP A 106 1.03 12.14 -11.72
C ASP A 106 0.55 13.31 -10.82
N ILE A 107 1.37 14.37 -10.78
CA ILE A 107 1.11 15.53 -9.91
C ILE A 107 -0.14 16.29 -10.37
N CYS A 108 -0.35 16.47 -11.67
CA CYS A 108 -1.53 17.17 -12.18
C CYS A 108 -2.81 16.38 -11.87
N MET A 109 -2.78 15.05 -12.02
CA MET A 109 -3.90 14.19 -11.63
C MET A 109 -4.21 14.29 -10.13
N GLN A 110 -3.17 14.35 -9.29
CA GLN A 110 -3.34 14.54 -7.83
C GLN A 110 -3.88 15.94 -7.50
N CYS A 111 -3.49 16.99 -8.24
CA CYS A 111 -4.06 18.34 -8.11
C CYS A 111 -5.57 18.34 -8.41
N GLU A 112 -5.98 17.71 -9.52
CA GLU A 112 -7.40 17.60 -9.86
C GLU A 112 -8.19 16.86 -8.78
N ARG A 113 -7.64 15.74 -8.28
CA ARG A 113 -8.28 14.93 -7.23
C ARG A 113 -8.39 15.72 -5.93
N PHE A 114 -7.35 16.48 -5.56
CA PHE A 114 -7.35 17.34 -4.38
C PHE A 114 -8.46 18.39 -4.46
N CYS A 115 -8.53 19.16 -5.55
CA CYS A 115 -9.58 20.17 -5.76
C CYS A 115 -10.99 19.58 -5.71
N LYS A 116 -11.19 18.38 -6.27
CA LYS A 116 -12.49 17.68 -6.22
C LYS A 116 -12.87 17.30 -4.79
N ARG A 117 -11.93 16.82 -3.98
CA ARG A 117 -12.19 16.43 -2.58
C ARG A 117 -12.46 17.64 -1.70
N THR A 118 -11.67 18.71 -1.81
CA THR A 118 -11.86 19.93 -1.01
C THR A 118 -13.17 20.65 -1.34
N ALA A 119 -13.57 20.70 -2.61
CA ALA A 119 -14.85 21.28 -3.01
C ALA A 119 -16.06 20.49 -2.47
N CYS A 120 -15.93 19.16 -2.28
CA CYS A 120 -16.97 18.34 -1.67
C CYS A 120 -17.06 18.60 -0.16
N THR A 121 -15.93 18.79 0.51
CA THR A 121 -15.87 19.12 1.95
C THR A 121 -16.46 20.50 2.25
N GLN A 122 -16.34 21.47 1.34
CA GLN A 122 -16.88 22.83 1.50
C GLN A 122 -18.41 22.94 1.30
N LYS A 123 -19.08 21.91 0.76
CA LYS A 123 -20.55 21.91 0.57
C LYS A 123 -21.34 21.46 1.80
N VAL A 124 -20.67 21.14 2.90
CA VAL A 124 -21.27 20.63 4.15
C VAL A 124 -21.16 21.67 5.28
N SER A 125 -21.08 22.95 4.94
CA SER A 125 -21.04 24.07 5.89
C SER A 125 -22.08 25.11 5.54
#